data_AF-A0A7S3WZ63-F1
#
_entry.id   AF-A0A7S3WZ63-F1
#
_cell.length_a   1.000
_cell.length_b   1.000
_cell.length_c   1.000
_cell.angle_alpha   90.00
_cell.angle_beta   90.00
_cell.angle_gamma   90.00
#
_symmetry.space_group_name_H-M   'P 1'
#
loop_
_entity.id
_entity.type
_entity.pdbx_description
1 polymer ?
#
loop_
_entity_poly.entity_id
_entity_poly.type
_entity_poly.pdbx_seq_one_letter_code
_entity_poly.pdbx_strand_id
1 'polypeptide(L)'
;VPGTYPSTPTGKPFEPGTRGFWRDYPNMYTTLENIGVKEEEVFTEWTESAFYGPDGLEATAPVFSGSTELPSPLGQVFASFTRFKRLPLTDRLSISGLLLAMLDYTRDEKTFEAYDRMTAHELFIRCKLSKRLVDDFLRPTLLVGLFKPPEELSAAVTMELLYFYALAHQTSFDVRWMKKGTVNDTLMQPLLNLLKDEYNLEVRGNTFVESLVLSEGEVAGVRCRERGAASSTEISDISGCVRCQ
;
A
#
# COMPACT_ATOMS: atom_id res chain seq x y z
N VAL A 1 -18.43 4.34 -25.06
CA VAL A 1 -18.62 3.82 -23.69
C VAL A 1 -17.36 4.15 -22.91
N PRO A 2 -17.43 4.78 -21.73
CA PRO A 2 -16.27 4.93 -20.85
C PRO A 2 -15.56 3.57 -20.72
N GLY A 3 -14.22 3.59 -20.80
CA GLY A 3 -13.36 2.44 -21.08
C GLY A 3 -13.86 1.11 -20.53
N THR A 4 -14.13 0.17 -21.43
CA THR A 4 -14.25 -1.25 -21.08
C THR A 4 -12.98 -1.65 -20.34
N TYR A 5 -13.11 -1.92 -19.05
CA TYR A 5 -12.02 -2.44 -18.25
C TYR A 5 -11.52 -3.73 -18.90
N PRO A 6 -10.20 -4.02 -18.86
CA PRO A 6 -9.68 -5.16 -19.57
C PRO A 6 -10.37 -6.44 -19.07
N SER A 7 -10.71 -7.32 -20.00
CA SER A 7 -11.21 -8.66 -19.71
C SER A 7 -10.27 -9.69 -20.32
N THR A 8 -10.21 -10.87 -19.71
CA THR A 8 -9.51 -12.02 -20.27
C THR A 8 -10.19 -12.46 -21.57
N PRO A 9 -9.54 -13.28 -22.42
CA PRO A 9 -10.19 -13.87 -23.59
C PRO A 9 -11.46 -14.69 -23.27
N THR A 10 -11.59 -15.14 -22.01
CA THR A 10 -12.76 -15.86 -21.50
C THR A 10 -13.83 -14.94 -20.91
N GLY A 11 -13.69 -13.62 -21.04
CA GLY A 11 -14.65 -12.62 -20.55
C GLY A 11 -14.59 -12.36 -19.04
N LYS A 12 -13.59 -12.89 -18.33
CA LYS A 12 -13.42 -12.61 -16.89
C LYS A 12 -12.79 -11.24 -16.70
N PRO A 13 -13.09 -10.52 -15.61
CA PRO A 13 -12.40 -9.26 -15.32
C PRO A 13 -10.89 -9.47 -15.18
N PHE A 14 -10.11 -8.55 -15.74
CA PHE A 14 -8.67 -8.50 -15.56
C PHE A 14 -8.31 -7.31 -14.68
N GLU A 15 -7.50 -7.58 -13.65
CA GLU A 15 -6.94 -6.57 -12.76
C GLU A 15 -5.43 -6.45 -13.03
N PRO A 16 -4.87 -5.22 -13.11
CA PRO A 16 -3.45 -5.02 -13.35
C PRO A 16 -2.58 -5.49 -12.16
N GLY A 17 -3.17 -5.74 -11.00
CA GLY A 17 -2.48 -6.26 -9.84
C GLY A 17 -3.44 -6.78 -8.77
N THR A 18 -2.95 -7.68 -7.93
CA THR A 18 -3.67 -8.22 -6.77
C THR A 18 -3.56 -7.24 -5.61
N ARG A 19 -4.69 -6.71 -5.14
CA ARG A 19 -4.72 -5.67 -4.09
C ARG A 19 -5.34 -6.24 -2.82
N GLY A 20 -4.57 -6.22 -1.75
CA GLY A 20 -5.06 -6.42 -0.39
C GLY A 20 -5.57 -5.12 0.21
N PHE A 21 -6.50 -5.23 1.15
CA PHE A 21 -7.04 -4.11 1.91
C PHE A 21 -6.84 -4.39 3.40
N TRP A 22 -6.15 -3.49 4.11
CA TRP A 22 -5.74 -3.65 5.50
C TRP A 22 -6.52 -2.72 6.41
N ARG A 23 -6.72 -3.11 7.68
CA ARG A 23 -7.46 -2.33 8.68
C ARG A 23 -6.94 -0.91 8.87
N ASP A 24 -5.62 -0.73 8.76
CA ASP A 24 -4.96 0.55 9.01
C ASP A 24 -5.00 1.52 7.82
N TYR A 25 -6.00 1.39 6.93
CA TYR A 25 -6.26 2.34 5.84
C TYR A 25 -7.48 3.24 6.16
N PRO A 26 -7.48 4.02 7.25
CA PRO A 26 -8.68 4.73 7.73
C PRO A 26 -9.28 5.64 6.66
N ASN A 27 -8.45 6.35 5.90
CA ASN A 27 -8.90 7.24 4.83
C ASN A 27 -9.69 6.49 3.74
N MET A 28 -9.30 5.26 3.43
CA MET A 28 -10.03 4.44 2.46
C MET A 28 -11.40 4.05 3.01
N TYR A 29 -11.46 3.56 4.26
CA TYR A 29 -12.72 3.17 4.89
C TYR A 29 -13.70 4.34 5.02
N THR A 30 -13.22 5.50 5.47
CA THR A 30 -14.01 6.74 5.49
C THR A 30 -14.48 7.13 4.09
N THR A 31 -13.64 6.95 3.06
CA THR A 31 -14.06 7.22 1.68
C THR A 31 -15.19 6.28 1.26
N LEU A 32 -15.08 4.98 1.55
CA LEU A 32 -16.12 3.98 1.24
C LEU A 32 -17.46 4.31 1.89
N GLU A 33 -17.43 4.69 3.17
CA GLU A 33 -18.60 5.16 3.91
C GLU A 33 -19.25 6.37 3.21
N ASN A 34 -18.44 7.37 2.87
CA ASN A 34 -18.90 8.59 2.21
C ASN A 34 -19.52 8.34 0.83
N ILE A 35 -19.04 7.35 0.07
CA ILE A 35 -19.60 6.98 -1.24
C ILE A 35 -20.72 5.92 -1.14
N GLY A 36 -21.16 5.58 0.08
CA GLY A 36 -22.25 4.64 0.33
C GLY A 36 -21.92 3.18 0.01
N VAL A 37 -20.63 2.83 -0.06
CA VAL A 37 -20.19 1.45 -0.32
C VAL A 37 -20.03 0.70 1.00
N LYS A 38 -20.86 -0.32 1.19
CA LYS A 38 -20.79 -1.20 2.36
C LYS A 38 -19.69 -2.23 2.23
N GLU A 39 -18.80 -2.26 3.20
CA GLU A 39 -17.59 -3.06 3.19
C GLU A 39 -17.88 -4.57 3.10
N GLU A 40 -18.85 -5.05 3.85
CA GLU A 40 -19.28 -6.46 3.92
C GLU A 40 -19.87 -6.98 2.60
N GLU A 41 -20.34 -6.07 1.75
CA GLU A 41 -20.90 -6.41 0.45
C GLU A 41 -19.81 -6.57 -0.62
N VAL A 42 -18.67 -5.90 -0.45
CA VAL A 42 -17.62 -5.78 -1.48
C VAL A 42 -16.32 -6.48 -1.12
N PHE A 43 -16.04 -6.67 0.16
CA PHE A 43 -14.85 -7.37 0.64
C PHE A 43 -15.16 -8.73 1.26
N THR A 44 -14.15 -9.61 1.26
CA THR A 44 -14.18 -10.86 2.01
C THR A 44 -14.10 -10.57 3.51
N GLU A 45 -14.38 -11.60 4.32
CA GLU A 45 -13.92 -11.61 5.72
C GLU A 45 -12.41 -11.40 5.80
N TRP A 46 -11.95 -10.96 6.96
CA TRP A 46 -10.53 -10.79 7.26
C TRP A 46 -9.80 -12.13 7.24
N THR A 47 -8.66 -12.17 6.54
CA THR A 47 -7.86 -13.38 6.33
C THR A 47 -6.46 -13.24 6.90
N GLU A 48 -5.90 -14.35 7.37
CA GLU A 48 -4.50 -14.43 7.81
C GLU A 48 -3.57 -14.37 6.59
N SER A 49 -2.44 -13.69 6.75
CA SER A 49 -1.36 -13.77 5.78
C SER A 49 -0.35 -14.85 6.19
N ALA A 50 0.20 -15.57 5.23
CA ALA A 50 1.19 -16.60 5.47
C ALA A 50 2.40 -16.41 4.54
N PHE A 51 3.59 -16.50 5.11
CA PHE A 51 4.85 -16.44 4.40
C PHE A 51 5.34 -17.84 4.12
N TYR A 52 5.48 -18.16 2.83
CA TYR A 52 6.04 -19.42 2.37
C TYR A 52 7.42 -19.16 1.77
N GLY A 53 8.43 -19.83 2.30
CA GLY A 53 9.76 -19.93 1.74
C GLY A 53 9.93 -21.22 0.93
N PRO A 54 11.12 -21.44 0.31
CA PRO A 54 11.41 -22.64 -0.47
C PRO A 54 11.17 -23.95 0.29
N ASP A 55 11.38 -23.92 1.61
CA ASP A 55 11.28 -25.12 2.44
C ASP A 55 9.88 -25.27 3.10
N GLY A 56 8.92 -24.38 2.83
CA GLY A 56 7.57 -24.41 3.42
C GLY A 56 7.15 -23.14 4.20
N LEU A 57 6.19 -23.29 5.12
CA LEU A 57 5.62 -22.17 5.90
C LEU A 57 6.62 -21.60 6.91
N GLU A 58 7.03 -20.35 6.70
CA GLU A 58 8.03 -19.63 7.52
C GLU A 58 7.39 -18.87 8.69
N ALA A 59 6.30 -18.16 8.40
CA ALA A 59 5.54 -17.39 9.38
C ALA A 59 4.07 -17.31 8.98
N THR A 60 3.18 -17.26 9.97
CA THR A 60 1.79 -16.80 9.77
C THR A 60 1.64 -15.45 10.47
N ALA A 61 1.18 -14.44 9.74
CA ALA A 61 0.71 -13.20 10.33
C ALA A 61 -0.65 -13.46 11.01
N PRO A 62 -0.91 -12.90 12.20
CA PRO A 62 -2.17 -13.13 12.90
C PRO A 62 -3.41 -12.62 12.19
N VAL A 63 -4.49 -13.38 12.30
CA VAL A 63 -5.85 -12.90 12.57
C VAL A 63 -6.07 -13.03 14.08
N PHE A 64 -6.51 -11.94 14.72
CA PHE A 64 -6.95 -11.95 16.11
C PHE A 64 -8.44 -11.64 16.24
N SER A 65 -9.26 -12.13 15.31
CA SER A 65 -10.70 -12.22 15.57
C SER A 65 -10.93 -13.17 16.76
N GLY A 66 -10.96 -12.62 17.98
CA GLY A 66 -11.32 -13.33 19.21
C GLY A 66 -10.22 -13.57 20.24
N SER A 67 -9.02 -12.98 20.14
CA SER A 67 -8.01 -13.05 21.21
C SER A 67 -7.88 -11.74 21.99
N THR A 68 -7.42 -11.79 23.24
CA THR A 68 -7.15 -10.59 24.04
C THR A 68 -6.08 -9.73 23.38
N GLU A 69 -6.47 -8.56 22.87
CA GLU A 69 -5.53 -7.57 22.35
C GLU A 69 -4.62 -7.09 23.48
N LEU A 70 -3.32 -7.32 23.32
CA LEU A 70 -2.31 -6.69 24.16
C LEU A 70 -1.95 -5.32 23.58
N PRO A 71 -1.57 -4.33 24.40
CA PRO A 71 -1.13 -3.03 23.91
C PRO A 71 -0.03 -3.18 22.86
N SER A 72 -0.15 -2.45 21.75
CA SER A 72 0.94 -2.27 20.81
C SER A 72 2.12 -1.57 21.52
N PRO A 73 3.39 -1.95 21.25
CA PRO A 73 3.84 -3.02 20.36
C PRO A 73 3.96 -4.40 21.04
N LEU A 74 3.70 -4.51 22.35
CA LEU A 74 3.91 -5.73 23.15
C LEU A 74 3.13 -6.92 22.62
N GLY A 75 1.90 -6.70 22.17
CA GLY A 75 1.07 -7.73 21.55
C GLY A 75 1.66 -8.29 20.26
N GLN A 76 2.18 -7.44 19.38
CA GLN A 76 2.76 -7.89 18.11
C GLN A 76 4.09 -8.58 18.31
N VAL A 77 4.93 -8.06 19.20
CA VAL A 77 6.22 -8.69 19.52
C VAL A 77 5.98 -10.10 20.09
N PHE A 78 5.07 -10.25 21.06
CA PHE A 78 4.72 -11.56 21.63
C PHE A 78 4.10 -12.52 20.60
N ALA A 79 3.18 -12.03 19.77
CA ALA A 79 2.58 -12.81 18.68
C ALA A 79 3.64 -13.29 17.67
N SER A 80 4.51 -12.38 17.24
CA SER A 80 5.61 -12.68 16.32
C SER A 80 6.53 -13.75 16.91
N PHE A 81 6.87 -13.66 18.20
CA PHE A 81 7.71 -14.66 18.88
C PHE A 81 7.10 -16.07 18.92
N THR A 82 5.79 -16.25 18.82
CA THR A 82 5.17 -17.59 18.85
C THR A 82 4.88 -18.16 17.45
N ARG A 83 4.83 -17.30 16.42
CA ARG A 83 4.39 -17.66 15.07
C ARG A 83 5.52 -17.88 14.05
N PHE A 84 6.75 -17.45 14.34
CA PHE A 84 7.91 -17.90 13.58
C PHE A 84 8.14 -19.39 13.85
N LYS A 85 7.90 -20.24 12.85
CA LYS A 85 8.04 -21.69 13.03
C LYS A 85 9.49 -22.16 12.86
N ARG A 86 10.31 -21.40 12.14
CA ARG A 86 11.62 -21.88 11.64
C ARG A 86 12.81 -20.98 11.95
N LEU A 87 12.57 -19.76 12.42
CA LEU A 87 13.63 -18.84 12.81
C LEU A 87 14.09 -19.12 14.25
N PRO A 88 15.35 -19.48 14.54
CA PRO A 88 15.86 -19.65 15.92
C PRO A 88 15.66 -18.41 16.79
N LEU A 89 15.57 -18.59 18.12
CA LEU A 89 15.40 -17.47 19.07
C LEU A 89 16.55 -16.45 18.97
N THR A 90 17.78 -16.89 18.75
CA THR A 90 18.96 -16.02 18.59
C THR A 90 18.82 -15.10 17.38
N ASP A 91 18.29 -15.60 16.27
CA ASP A 91 18.04 -14.82 15.06
C ASP A 91 16.91 -13.82 15.28
N ARG A 92 15.86 -14.20 16.02
CA ARG A 92 14.77 -13.27 16.40
C ARG A 92 15.28 -12.12 17.27
N LEU A 93 16.13 -12.42 18.26
CA LEU A 93 16.69 -11.39 19.15
C LEU A 93 17.57 -10.37 18.41
N SER A 94 18.11 -10.73 17.24
CA SER A 94 18.88 -9.80 16.42
C SER A 94 18.04 -8.62 15.91
N ILE A 95 16.70 -8.72 15.85
CA ILE A 95 15.81 -7.62 15.42
C ILE A 95 15.80 -6.42 16.38
N SER A 96 16.29 -6.58 17.62
CA SER A 96 16.27 -5.52 18.64
C SER A 96 16.87 -4.20 18.16
N GLY A 97 17.99 -4.25 17.43
CA GLY A 97 18.61 -3.05 16.85
C GLY A 97 17.72 -2.33 15.84
N LEU A 98 16.92 -3.08 15.08
CA LEU A 98 15.96 -2.52 14.13
C LEU A 98 14.76 -1.89 14.84
N LEU A 99 14.23 -2.54 15.89
CA LEU A 99 13.15 -1.96 16.70
C LEU A 99 13.55 -0.62 17.33
N LEU A 100 14.79 -0.50 17.80
CA LEU A 100 15.31 0.78 18.30
C LEU A 100 15.41 1.84 17.20
N ALA A 101 15.89 1.47 16.00
CA ALA A 101 15.94 2.38 14.87
C ALA A 101 14.54 2.87 14.45
N MET A 102 13.54 1.98 14.51
CA MET A 102 12.15 2.33 14.22
C MET A 102 11.54 3.32 15.23
N LEU A 103 12.04 3.37 16.46
CA LEU A 103 11.65 4.39 17.44
C LEU A 103 12.41 5.71 17.25
N ASP A 104 13.60 5.67 16.64
CA ASP A 104 14.48 6.83 16.45
C ASP A 104 14.18 7.61 15.17
N TYR A 105 13.77 6.93 14.09
CA TYR A 105 13.85 7.52 12.74
C TYR A 105 12.93 8.72 12.49
N THR A 106 11.87 8.88 13.29
CA THR A 106 10.95 10.03 13.23
C THR A 106 11.22 11.11 14.28
N ARG A 107 12.35 11.01 15.02
CA ARG A 107 12.70 11.98 16.08
C ARG A 107 12.74 13.42 15.58
N ASP A 108 13.36 13.64 14.43
CA ASP A 108 13.54 14.95 13.80
C ASP A 108 13.83 14.79 12.30
N GLU A 109 13.65 15.87 11.53
CA GLU A 109 13.81 15.89 10.07
C GLU A 109 15.20 15.42 9.62
N LYS A 110 16.24 15.88 10.31
CA LYS A 110 17.63 15.50 9.99
C LYS A 110 17.87 14.00 10.20
N THR A 111 17.30 13.43 11.25
CA THR A 111 17.39 12.00 11.56
C THR A 111 16.62 11.20 10.50
N PHE A 112 15.41 11.63 10.16
CA PHE A 112 14.61 11.02 9.10
C PHE A 112 15.37 11.01 7.77
N GLU A 113 15.89 12.16 7.33
CA GLU A 113 16.67 12.26 6.09
C GLU A 113 17.90 11.35 6.09
N ALA A 114 18.57 11.20 7.24
CA ALA A 114 19.73 10.32 7.35
C ALA A 114 19.35 8.85 7.16
N TYR A 115 18.17 8.43 7.66
CA TYR A 115 17.64 7.10 7.41
C TYR A 115 17.11 6.95 5.98
N ASP A 116 16.46 7.95 5.41
CA ASP A 116 15.92 7.87 4.05
C ASP A 116 17.01 7.83 2.97
N ARG A 117 18.18 8.43 3.23
CA ARG A 117 19.35 8.31 2.35
C ARG A 117 20.09 6.97 2.45
N MET A 118 19.83 6.20 3.51
CA MET A 118 20.46 4.89 3.74
C MET A 118 19.60 3.80 3.10
N THR A 119 20.24 2.79 2.51
CA THR A 119 19.50 1.60 2.05
C THR A 119 19.03 0.76 3.23
N ALA A 120 17.94 0.00 3.06
CA ALA A 120 17.49 -0.95 4.06
C ALA A 120 18.56 -2.01 4.37
N HIS A 121 19.33 -2.43 3.36
CA HIS A 121 20.45 -3.34 3.53
C HIS A 121 21.53 -2.78 4.49
N GLU A 122 21.95 -1.53 4.30
CA GLU A 122 22.91 -0.87 5.20
C GLU A 122 22.36 -0.74 6.63
N LEU A 123 21.06 -0.44 6.77
CA LEU A 123 20.41 -0.44 8.08
C LEU A 123 20.49 -1.81 8.74
N PHE A 124 20.20 -2.89 8.01
CA PHE A 124 20.24 -4.25 8.55
C PHE A 124 21.64 -4.64 9.05
N ILE A 125 22.68 -4.24 8.31
CA ILE A 125 24.08 -4.41 8.75
C ILE A 125 24.35 -3.58 10.01
N ARG A 126 23.95 -2.30 10.03
CA ARG A 126 24.14 -1.39 11.16
C ARG A 126 23.45 -1.91 12.44
N CYS A 127 22.25 -2.47 12.29
CA CYS A 127 21.49 -3.10 13.36
C CYS A 127 21.98 -4.50 13.72
N LYS A 128 22.99 -5.04 13.02
CA LYS A 128 23.57 -6.38 13.22
C LYS A 128 22.53 -7.49 13.14
N LEU A 129 21.61 -7.38 12.19
CA LEU A 129 20.62 -8.41 11.95
C LEU A 129 21.29 -9.70 11.47
N SER A 130 20.77 -10.84 11.91
CA SER A 130 21.31 -12.10 11.41
C SER A 130 20.94 -12.29 9.94
N LYS A 131 21.86 -12.90 9.18
CA LYS A 131 21.64 -13.19 7.75
C LYS A 131 20.35 -13.98 7.53
N ARG A 132 20.05 -14.93 8.43
CA ARG A 132 18.83 -15.75 8.37
C ARG A 132 17.56 -14.91 8.56
N LEU A 133 17.53 -14.01 9.53
CA LEU A 133 16.40 -13.09 9.72
C LEU A 133 16.19 -12.21 8.48
N VAL A 134 17.28 -11.73 7.88
CA VAL A 134 17.21 -10.90 6.66
C VAL A 134 16.67 -11.70 5.48
N ASP A 135 17.22 -12.87 5.20
CA ASP A 135 16.89 -13.63 3.98
C ASP A 135 15.57 -14.39 4.06
N ASP A 136 15.24 -14.94 5.22
CA ASP A 136 14.06 -15.83 5.37
C ASP A 136 12.80 -15.04 5.71
N PHE A 137 12.94 -13.82 6.25
CA PHE A 137 11.80 -13.00 6.67
C PHE A 137 11.79 -11.61 6.04
N LEU A 138 12.79 -10.77 6.30
CA LEU A 138 12.72 -9.35 5.92
C LEU A 138 12.73 -9.15 4.39
N ARG A 139 13.62 -9.82 3.66
CA ARG A 139 13.71 -9.71 2.20
C ARG A 139 12.42 -10.21 1.52
N PRO A 140 11.85 -11.38 1.84
CA PRO A 140 10.55 -11.79 1.33
C PRO A 140 9.43 -10.78 1.62
N THR A 141 9.37 -10.26 2.85
CA THR A 141 8.40 -9.23 3.23
C THR A 141 8.52 -7.98 2.37
N LEU A 142 9.73 -7.50 2.11
CA LEU A 142 9.97 -6.33 1.26
C LEU A 142 9.64 -6.59 -0.21
N LEU A 143 9.95 -7.78 -0.72
CA LEU A 143 9.61 -8.16 -2.10
C LEU A 143 8.10 -8.26 -2.33
N VAL A 144 7.34 -8.71 -1.32
CA VAL A 144 5.87 -8.77 -1.42
C VAL A 144 5.22 -7.41 -1.16
N GLY A 145 5.73 -6.64 -0.19
CA GLY A 145 5.14 -5.36 0.20
C GLY A 145 5.50 -4.20 -0.72
N LEU A 146 6.75 -4.14 -1.20
CA LEU A 146 7.31 -3.01 -1.94
C LEU A 146 7.90 -3.40 -3.30
N PHE A 147 7.83 -4.68 -3.67
CA PHE A 147 8.31 -5.20 -4.97
C PHE A 147 9.80 -4.95 -5.25
N LYS A 148 10.59 -4.73 -4.20
CA LYS A 148 12.01 -4.39 -4.30
C LYS A 148 12.84 -5.06 -3.21
N PRO A 149 14.10 -5.42 -3.51
CA PRO A 149 15.00 -5.95 -2.50
C PRO A 149 15.53 -4.83 -1.59
N PRO A 150 16.02 -5.15 -0.37
CA PRO A 150 16.51 -4.18 0.61
C PRO A 150 17.67 -3.30 0.11
N GLU A 151 18.42 -3.74 -0.90
CA GLU A 151 19.49 -2.96 -1.51
C GLU A 151 18.97 -1.79 -2.38
N GLU A 152 17.70 -1.83 -2.80
CA GLU A 152 17.05 -0.82 -3.65
C GLU A 152 16.00 0.03 -2.89
N LEU A 153 15.83 -0.20 -1.60
CA LEU A 153 14.84 0.48 -0.77
C LEU A 153 15.52 1.39 0.24
N SER A 154 14.94 2.57 0.51
CA SER A 154 15.39 3.37 1.65
C SER A 154 15.04 2.67 2.97
N ALA A 155 15.87 2.93 3.98
CA ALA A 155 15.64 2.44 5.33
C ALA A 155 14.36 3.05 5.94
N ALA A 156 14.02 4.29 5.60
CA ALA A 156 12.79 4.94 6.06
C ALA A 156 11.54 4.20 5.56
N VAL A 157 11.40 4.00 4.24
CA VAL A 157 10.25 3.26 3.65
C VAL A 157 10.17 1.83 4.17
N THR A 158 11.32 1.19 4.38
CA THR A 158 11.37 -0.15 4.98
C THR A 158 10.86 -0.15 6.42
N MET A 159 11.28 0.80 7.24
CA MET A 159 10.81 0.90 8.64
C MET A 159 9.33 1.26 8.72
N GLU A 160 8.81 2.06 7.78
CA GLU A 160 7.37 2.36 7.69
C GLU A 160 6.55 1.10 7.38
N LEU A 161 6.97 0.28 6.40
CA LEU A 161 6.32 -1.01 6.15
C LEU A 161 6.40 -1.90 7.39
N LEU A 162 7.59 -2.04 7.98
CA LEU A 162 7.82 -2.94 9.12
C LEU A 162 7.14 -2.46 10.40
N TYR A 163 6.78 -1.18 10.50
CA TYR A 163 5.98 -0.65 11.62
C TYR A 163 4.68 -1.43 11.76
N PHE A 164 3.98 -1.66 10.65
CA PHE A 164 2.73 -2.42 10.65
C PHE A 164 2.92 -3.91 11.02
N TYR A 165 4.12 -4.46 10.83
CA TYR A 165 4.45 -5.82 11.21
C TYR A 165 4.86 -5.97 12.68
N ALA A 166 5.71 -5.07 13.16
CA ALA A 166 6.40 -5.26 14.42
C ALA A 166 5.80 -4.43 15.55
N LEU A 167 5.23 -3.27 15.23
CA LEU A 167 4.84 -2.28 16.22
C LEU A 167 3.36 -1.93 16.23
N ALA A 168 2.65 -2.02 15.11
CA ALA A 168 1.23 -1.67 15.07
C ALA A 168 0.35 -2.67 15.83
N HIS A 169 -0.96 -2.51 15.73
CA HIS A 169 -1.88 -3.41 16.40
C HIS A 169 -1.77 -4.83 15.85
N GLN A 170 -2.16 -5.76 16.70
CA GLN A 170 -2.11 -7.18 16.45
C GLN A 170 -2.86 -7.60 15.15
N THR A 171 -3.90 -6.86 14.79
CA THR A 171 -4.75 -7.05 13.61
C THR A 171 -4.36 -6.20 12.41
N SER A 172 -3.30 -5.38 12.53
CA SER A 172 -2.85 -4.45 11.48
C SER A 172 -2.52 -5.12 10.14
N PHE A 173 -2.15 -6.40 10.18
CA PHE A 173 -1.83 -7.17 8.98
C PHE A 173 -2.95 -8.11 8.51
N ASP A 174 -4.12 -8.05 9.14
CA ASP A 174 -5.32 -8.67 8.61
C ASP A 174 -5.60 -8.07 7.23
N VAL A 175 -5.68 -8.92 6.23
CA VAL A 175 -5.97 -8.51 4.86
C VAL A 175 -7.31 -9.07 4.44
N ARG A 176 -8.07 -8.26 3.72
CA ARG A 176 -9.25 -8.71 2.98
C ARG A 176 -9.09 -8.42 1.49
N TRP A 177 -9.91 -9.08 0.69
CA TRP A 177 -9.83 -9.06 -0.76
C TRP A 177 -11.15 -8.62 -1.36
N MET A 178 -11.14 -8.22 -2.64
CA MET A 178 -12.39 -8.02 -3.38
C MET A 178 -13.18 -9.34 -3.42
N LYS A 179 -14.40 -9.34 -2.90
CA LYS A 179 -15.32 -10.48 -2.90
C LYS A 179 -16.04 -10.62 -4.23
N LYS A 180 -16.33 -9.49 -4.88
CA LYS A 180 -17.04 -9.40 -6.16
C LYS A 180 -16.53 -8.19 -6.94
N GLY A 181 -16.64 -8.27 -8.26
CA GLY A 181 -16.26 -7.17 -9.15
C GLY A 181 -14.77 -6.87 -9.17
N THR A 182 -14.45 -5.68 -9.68
CA THR A 182 -13.13 -5.08 -9.77
C THR A 182 -13.05 -3.85 -8.88
N VAL A 183 -11.84 -3.39 -8.58
CA VAL A 183 -11.64 -2.10 -7.90
C VAL A 183 -12.32 -0.98 -8.67
N ASN A 184 -12.27 -1.03 -10.01
CA ASN A 184 -12.82 0.02 -10.84
C ASN A 184 -14.36 0.06 -10.81
N ASP A 185 -15.03 -1.07 -10.97
CA ASP A 185 -16.50 -1.08 -10.95
C ASP A 185 -17.09 -0.94 -9.54
N THR A 186 -16.41 -1.47 -8.52
CA THR A 186 -16.99 -1.60 -7.20
C THR A 186 -16.60 -0.46 -6.27
N LEU A 187 -15.40 0.12 -6.44
CA LEU A 187 -14.89 1.19 -5.58
C LEU A 187 -14.78 2.53 -6.33
N MET A 188 -14.21 2.54 -7.53
CA MET A 188 -14.01 3.79 -8.28
C MET A 188 -15.31 4.32 -8.88
N GLN A 189 -16.15 3.46 -9.47
CA GLN A 189 -17.37 3.91 -10.13
C GLN A 189 -18.34 4.65 -9.17
N PRO A 190 -18.60 4.18 -7.93
CA PRO A 190 -19.44 4.93 -7.00
C PRO A 190 -18.82 6.29 -6.61
N LEU A 191 -17.50 6.37 -6.44
CA LEU A 191 -16.81 7.65 -6.22
C LEU A 191 -17.02 8.60 -7.41
N LEU A 192 -16.85 8.12 -8.64
CA LEU A 192 -17.06 8.93 -9.85
C LEU A 192 -18.51 9.40 -10.00
N ASN A 193 -19.49 8.58 -9.57
CA ASN A 193 -20.89 8.97 -9.57
C ASN A 193 -21.14 10.08 -8.54
N LEU A 194 -20.65 9.93 -7.31
CA LEU A 194 -20.74 10.97 -6.28
C LEU A 194 -20.12 12.30 -6.75
N LEU A 195 -18.95 12.26 -7.40
CA LEU A 195 -18.30 13.45 -7.95
C LEU A 195 -19.14 14.13 -9.05
N LYS A 196 -19.84 13.36 -9.88
CA LYS A 196 -20.75 13.90 -10.90
C LYS A 196 -22.01 14.48 -10.28
N ASP A 197 -22.62 13.75 -9.36
CA ASP A 197 -23.95 14.06 -8.84
C ASP A 197 -23.91 15.22 -7.83
N GLU A 198 -22.92 15.23 -6.94
CA GLU A 198 -22.81 16.23 -5.87
C GLU A 198 -22.02 17.49 -6.26
N TYR A 199 -21.02 17.33 -7.14
CA TYR A 199 -20.09 18.41 -7.49
C TYR A 199 -20.18 18.84 -8.95
N ASN A 200 -21.11 18.28 -9.73
CA ASN A 200 -21.29 18.58 -11.16
C ASN A 200 -19.97 18.44 -11.97
N LEU A 201 -19.13 17.48 -11.58
CA LEU A 201 -17.85 17.25 -12.24
C LEU A 201 -18.02 16.40 -13.51
N GLU A 202 -17.32 16.77 -14.57
CA GLU A 202 -17.27 15.98 -15.80
C GLU A 202 -16.10 14.99 -15.76
N VAL A 203 -16.38 13.69 -15.91
CA VAL A 203 -15.35 12.64 -15.94
C VAL A 203 -15.13 12.16 -17.37
N ARG A 204 -13.95 12.45 -17.92
CA ARG A 204 -13.56 12.07 -19.30
C ARG A 204 -12.59 10.90 -19.32
N GLY A 205 -13.10 9.69 -19.57
CA GLY A 205 -12.27 8.52 -19.85
C GLY A 205 -11.56 8.62 -21.19
N ASN A 206 -10.50 7.82 -21.41
CA ASN A 206 -9.73 7.78 -22.67
C ASN A 206 -9.16 9.13 -23.14
N THR A 207 -9.00 10.09 -22.24
CA THR A 207 -8.48 11.43 -22.54
C THR A 207 -7.09 11.58 -21.94
N PHE A 208 -6.10 11.89 -22.77
CA PHE A 208 -4.70 12.01 -22.36
C PHE A 208 -4.27 13.47 -22.36
N VAL A 209 -3.68 13.95 -21.26
CA VAL A 209 -3.07 15.27 -21.21
C VAL A 209 -1.72 15.23 -21.95
N GLU A 210 -1.54 16.11 -22.92
CA GLU A 210 -0.32 16.20 -23.74
C GLU A 210 0.59 17.33 -23.29
N SER A 211 0.02 18.44 -22.85
CA SER A 211 0.78 19.59 -22.35
C SER A 211 -0.05 20.45 -21.42
N LEU A 212 0.64 21.17 -20.54
CA LEU A 212 0.05 22.27 -19.75
C LEU A 212 0.10 23.55 -20.58
N VAL A 213 -0.97 24.35 -20.50
CA VAL A 213 -1.01 25.70 -21.06
C VAL A 213 -0.70 26.67 -19.93
N LEU A 214 0.33 27.49 -20.13
CA LEU A 214 0.81 28.44 -19.12
C LEU A 214 0.48 29.87 -19.54
N SER A 215 0.04 30.67 -18.57
CA SER A 215 -0.12 32.11 -18.69
C SER A 215 0.50 32.78 -17.48
N GLU A 216 1.40 33.75 -17.69
CA GLU A 216 2.07 34.49 -16.61
C GLU A 216 2.78 33.62 -15.56
N GLY A 217 3.19 32.41 -15.93
CA GLY A 217 3.85 31.45 -15.03
C GLY A 217 2.89 30.52 -14.27
N GLU A 218 1.59 30.70 -14.42
CA GLU A 218 0.55 29.85 -13.83
C GLU A 218 -0.08 28.93 -14.90
N VAL A 219 -0.66 27.81 -14.46
CA VAL A 219 -1.37 26.89 -15.36
C VAL A 219 -2.75 27.46 -15.67
N ALA A 220 -2.96 27.89 -16.91
CA ALA A 220 -4.22 28.45 -17.40
C ALA A 220 -5.12 27.43 -18.10
N GLY A 221 -4.57 26.26 -18.44
CA GLY A 221 -5.31 25.21 -19.12
C GLY A 221 -4.50 23.94 -19.37
N VAL A 222 -5.16 22.97 -20.01
CA VAL A 222 -4.54 21.72 -20.44
C VAL A 222 -4.89 21.41 -21.88
N ARG A 223 -3.91 20.93 -22.63
CA ARG A 223 -4.13 20.35 -23.95
C ARG A 223 -4.31 18.85 -23.80
N CYS A 224 -5.44 18.36 -24.27
CA CYS A 224 -5.84 16.96 -24.14
C CYS A 224 -6.11 16.35 -25.51
N ARG A 225 -5.87 15.04 -25.64
CA ARG A 225 -6.28 14.26 -26.81
C ARG A 225 -7.08 13.06 -26.38
N GLU A 226 -8.27 12.91 -26.95
CA GLU A 226 -9.07 11.70 -26.78
C GLU A 226 -8.48 10.55 -27.62
N ARG A 227 -8.57 9.33 -27.10
CA ARG A 227 -8.09 8.14 -27.80
C ARG A 227 -8.76 8.01 -29.16
N GLY A 228 -7.97 8.06 -30.22
CA GLY A 228 -8.45 7.97 -31.60
C GLY A 228 -8.88 9.30 -32.23
N ALA A 229 -8.84 10.41 -31.47
CA ALA A 229 -9.06 11.74 -32.03
C ALA A 229 -7.89 12.16 -32.93
N ALA A 230 -8.21 12.81 -34.05
CA ALA A 230 -7.22 13.30 -35.01
C ALA A 230 -6.47 14.55 -34.53
N SER A 231 -7.07 15.31 -33.61
CA SER A 231 -6.51 16.55 -33.08
C SER A 231 -6.72 16.64 -31.57
N SER A 232 -5.88 17.44 -30.94
CA SER A 232 -5.98 17.76 -29.53
C SER A 232 -6.93 18.93 -29.30
N THR A 233 -7.57 18.96 -28.14
CA THR A 233 -8.48 20.02 -27.68
C THR A 233 -7.86 20.70 -26.48
N GLU A 234 -8.05 22.01 -26.38
CA GLU A 234 -7.64 22.79 -25.22
C GLU A 234 -8.82 22.98 -24.27
N ILE A 235 -8.57 22.79 -22.98
CA ILE A 235 -9.49 23.09 -21.90
C ILE A 235 -8.87 24.24 -21.11
N SER A 236 -9.47 25.43 -21.22
CA SER A 236 -9.09 26.64 -20.49
C SER A 236 -9.86 26.76 -19.17
N ASP A 237 -9.52 27.77 -18.38
CA ASP A 237 -10.26 28.20 -17.19
C ASP A 237 -10.38 27.11 -16.11
N ILE A 238 -9.32 26.31 -15.99
CA ILE A 238 -9.26 25.23 -14.99
C ILE A 238 -9.16 25.83 -13.59
N SER A 239 -10.03 25.38 -12.67
CA SER A 239 -10.01 25.84 -11.27
C SER A 239 -8.82 25.30 -10.47
N GLY A 240 -8.09 24.34 -11.02
CA GLY A 240 -6.86 23.82 -10.44
C GLY A 240 -6.21 22.77 -11.34
N CYS A 241 -4.89 22.69 -11.29
CA CYS A 241 -4.09 21.63 -11.91
C CYS A 241 -3.18 21.03 -10.85
N VAL A 242 -3.43 19.79 -10.45
CA VAL A 242 -2.53 19.06 -9.55
C VAL A 242 -1.46 18.38 -10.40
N ARG A 243 -0.22 18.90 -10.32
CA ARG A 243 0.94 18.22 -10.89
C ARG A 243 1.38 17.14 -9.91
N CYS A 244 0.99 15.89 -10.15
CA CYS A 244 1.63 14.76 -9.48
C CYS A 244 3.07 14.66 -10.02
N GLN A 245 4.06 14.95 -9.18
CA GLN A 245 5.48 14.70 -9.48
C GLN A 245 5.86 13.29 -9.04
#